data_AF-A0A6L8U3L0-F1
#
_entry.id   AF-A0A6L8U3L0-F1
#
_cell.length_a   1.000
_cell.length_b   1.000
_cell.length_c   1.000
_cell.angle_alpha   90.00
_cell.angle_beta   90.00
_cell.angle_gamma   90.00
#
_symmetry.space_group_name_H-M   'P 1'
#
loop_
_entity.id
_entity.type
_entity.pdbx_description
1 polymer ?
#
loop_
_entity_poly.entity_id
_entity_poly.type
_entity_poly.pdbx_seq_one_letter_code
_entity_poly.pdbx_strand_id
1 'polypeptide(L)'
;MYLYDPNDYFDINTGEYLGGDQDPLNDNVYLTTKANWKVMKGENWRSKVIGSVSPDGHSISSEVAAGIFNHYYEEAGYSLSELSGNSVIPQIKGNEETWEDIGETKYGPIWDLKPGEFQISAEKHKIGGTLVTKYDYINLFVHERGAHVEDFKGNVKAGLNPYFNSTRDISRFERNAIRMQVAHPSWGGTSKVFRSVIEENAFDLFKPNELSDIFSTQYIFK
;
A
#
# COMPACT_ATOMS: atom_id res chain seq x y z
N MET A 1 -2.06 -16.84 -18.96
CA MET A 1 -2.07 -15.81 -17.90
C MET A 1 -0.61 -15.55 -17.59
N TYR A 2 -0.11 -14.34 -17.85
CA TYR A 2 1.29 -14.03 -17.50
C TYR A 2 1.39 -14.04 -15.97
N LEU A 3 2.39 -14.75 -15.45
CA LEU A 3 2.55 -15.02 -14.02
C LEU A 3 3.05 -13.80 -13.23
N TYR A 4 3.51 -12.75 -13.93
CA TYR A 4 3.96 -11.50 -13.35
C TYR A 4 3.62 -10.34 -14.29
N ASP A 5 3.27 -9.22 -13.69
CA ASP A 5 3.09 -7.95 -14.38
C ASP A 5 4.45 -7.27 -14.64
N PRO A 6 4.52 -6.25 -15.51
CA PRO A 6 5.75 -5.52 -15.78
C PRO A 6 6.23 -4.67 -14.59
N ASN A 7 7.53 -4.33 -14.60
CA ASN A 7 8.09 -3.43 -13.59
C ASN A 7 7.59 -2.01 -13.83
N ASP A 8 7.36 -1.28 -12.74
CA ASP A 8 6.90 0.10 -12.75
C ASP A 8 8.04 1.08 -12.47
N TYR A 9 8.10 2.15 -13.27
CA TYR A 9 9.17 3.14 -13.20
C TYR A 9 8.66 4.51 -12.78
N PHE A 10 9.36 5.13 -11.84
CA PHE A 10 9.10 6.48 -11.37
C PHE A 10 10.32 7.37 -11.59
N ASP A 11 10.08 8.66 -11.77
CA ASP A 11 11.16 9.63 -11.85
C ASP A 11 11.82 9.80 -10.49
N ILE A 12 13.13 9.61 -10.45
CA ILE A 12 13.94 9.59 -9.22
C ILE A 12 13.94 10.93 -8.46
N ASN A 13 13.60 12.04 -9.12
CA ASN A 13 13.61 13.37 -8.52
C ASN A 13 12.21 13.88 -8.15
N THR A 14 11.16 13.34 -8.76
CA THR A 14 9.80 13.87 -8.64
C THR A 14 8.77 12.85 -8.16
N GLY A 15 9.06 11.55 -8.23
CA GLY A 15 8.09 10.50 -7.94
C GLY A 15 6.98 10.39 -8.99
N GLU A 16 7.10 11.08 -10.14
CA GLU A 16 6.14 10.97 -11.24
C GLU A 16 6.23 9.60 -11.89
N TYR A 17 5.09 8.93 -12.08
CA TYR A 17 5.04 7.66 -12.80
C TYR A 17 5.41 7.86 -14.27
N LEU A 18 6.37 7.06 -14.74
CA LEU A 18 6.91 7.14 -16.10
C LEU A 18 6.30 6.10 -17.04
N GLY A 19 5.90 4.95 -16.50
CA GLY A 19 5.32 3.81 -17.19
C GLY A 19 5.88 2.47 -16.72
N GLY A 20 5.34 1.38 -17.26
CA GLY A 20 5.84 0.02 -17.06
C GLY A 20 6.64 -0.51 -18.25
N ASP A 21 7.54 -1.47 -18.02
CA ASP A 21 8.21 -2.21 -19.09
C ASP A 21 7.34 -3.35 -19.67
N GLN A 22 7.95 -4.34 -20.33
CA GLN A 22 7.25 -5.57 -20.76
C GLN A 22 7.93 -6.82 -20.16
N ASP A 23 8.64 -6.68 -19.04
CA ASP A 23 9.24 -7.80 -18.34
C ASP A 23 8.12 -8.73 -17.82
N PRO A 24 8.00 -9.97 -18.31
CA PRO A 24 6.93 -10.86 -17.90
C PRO A 24 7.24 -11.58 -16.57
N LEU A 25 8.36 -11.23 -15.91
CA LEU A 25 8.88 -11.95 -14.75
C LEU A 25 8.89 -11.12 -13.46
N ASN A 26 8.79 -9.80 -13.54
CA ASN A 26 8.98 -8.93 -12.38
C ASN A 26 8.05 -7.73 -12.41
N ASP A 27 7.38 -7.48 -11.29
CA ASP A 27 6.41 -6.42 -11.01
C ASP A 27 6.96 -5.42 -9.97
N ASN A 28 8.28 -5.26 -9.96
CA ASN A 28 8.97 -4.42 -9.00
C ASN A 28 8.82 -2.94 -9.31
N VAL A 29 8.98 -2.12 -8.27
CA VAL A 29 9.05 -0.67 -8.39
C VAL A 29 10.50 -0.22 -8.53
N TYR A 30 10.78 0.63 -9.52
CA TYR A 30 12.10 1.19 -9.78
C TYR A 30 12.07 2.71 -9.94
N LEU A 31 13.22 3.33 -9.65
CA LEU A 31 13.47 4.75 -9.93
C LEU A 31 14.41 4.88 -11.12
N THR A 32 14.14 5.85 -11.98
CA THR A 32 15.01 6.23 -13.09
C THR A 32 14.85 7.71 -13.41
N THR A 33 15.62 8.26 -14.34
CA THR A 33 15.38 9.62 -14.80
C THR A 33 14.42 9.62 -15.99
N LYS A 34 13.65 10.70 -16.18
CA LYS A 34 12.91 10.93 -17.44
C LYS A 34 13.78 10.78 -18.69
N ALA A 35 15.07 11.15 -18.62
CA ALA A 35 16.00 11.01 -19.74
C ALA A 35 16.28 9.52 -20.03
N ASN A 36 16.68 8.75 -19.02
CA ASN A 36 16.92 7.30 -19.17
C ASN A 36 15.65 6.58 -19.65
N TRP A 37 14.49 6.92 -19.08
CA TRP A 37 13.21 6.39 -19.51
C TRP A 37 12.88 6.70 -20.97
N LYS A 38 13.05 7.96 -21.39
CA LYS A 38 12.78 8.39 -22.78
C LYS A 38 13.71 7.73 -23.78
N VAL A 39 15.00 7.57 -23.45
CA VAL A 39 15.97 6.87 -24.31
C VAL A 39 15.57 5.41 -24.52
N MET A 40 14.89 4.81 -23.54
CA MET A 40 14.39 3.44 -23.62
C MET A 40 12.97 3.34 -24.20
N LYS A 41 12.19 4.44 -24.29
CA LYS A 41 10.88 4.47 -24.94
C LYS A 41 11.05 4.40 -26.46
N GLY A 42 10.95 3.18 -27.00
CA GLY A 42 11.01 2.95 -28.45
C GLY A 42 11.15 1.48 -28.87
N GLU A 43 11.48 0.57 -27.96
CA GLU A 43 11.65 -0.85 -28.28
C GLU A 43 10.94 -1.73 -27.25
N ASN A 44 10.42 -2.88 -27.68
CA ASN A 44 9.73 -3.86 -26.84
C ASN A 44 10.73 -4.53 -25.88
N TRP A 45 11.01 -3.89 -24.75
CA TRP A 45 12.01 -4.39 -23.80
C TRP A 45 11.39 -5.38 -22.82
N ARG A 46 11.84 -6.63 -22.90
CA ARG A 46 11.61 -7.67 -21.89
C ARG A 46 12.64 -7.62 -20.75
N SER A 47 13.24 -6.45 -20.52
CA SER A 47 14.34 -6.28 -19.57
C SER A 47 14.27 -4.91 -18.89
N LYS A 48 14.72 -4.88 -17.63
CA LYS A 48 14.78 -3.68 -16.80
C LYS A 48 15.48 -2.48 -17.47
N VAL A 49 14.97 -1.27 -17.28
CA VAL A 49 15.54 -0.01 -17.80
C VAL A 49 16.98 0.18 -17.31
N ILE A 50 17.91 0.43 -18.25
CA ILE A 50 19.32 0.66 -17.91
C ILE A 50 19.46 1.92 -17.04
N GLY A 51 20.24 1.81 -15.97
CA GLY A 51 20.46 2.90 -15.02
C GLY A 51 19.29 3.13 -14.05
N SER A 52 18.28 2.27 -14.06
CA SER A 52 17.25 2.27 -13.02
C SER A 52 17.74 1.58 -11.74
N VAL A 53 17.29 2.08 -10.60
CA VAL A 53 17.68 1.61 -9.27
C VAL A 53 16.45 1.17 -8.48
N SER A 54 16.62 0.16 -7.63
CA SER A 54 15.60 -0.11 -6.59
C SER A 54 15.49 1.12 -5.69
N PRO A 55 14.28 1.59 -5.37
CA PRO A 55 14.13 2.69 -4.44
C PRO A 55 14.68 2.28 -3.06
N ASP A 56 15.24 3.24 -2.34
CA ASP A 56 15.55 3.09 -0.92
C ASP A 56 14.77 4.17 -0.18
N GLY A 57 13.75 3.73 0.57
CA GLY A 57 12.88 4.59 1.35
C GLY A 57 13.62 5.50 2.34
N HIS A 58 14.82 5.12 2.80
CA HIS A 58 15.63 6.00 3.66
C HIS A 58 16.27 7.16 2.89
N SER A 59 16.58 6.94 1.61
CA SER A 59 17.38 7.86 0.80
C SER A 59 16.55 8.78 -0.10
N ILE A 60 15.32 8.39 -0.46
CA ILE A 60 14.45 9.21 -1.30
C ILE A 60 13.80 10.36 -0.54
N SER A 61 13.47 11.45 -1.25
CA SER A 61 12.73 12.56 -0.65
C SER A 61 11.27 12.17 -0.35
N SER A 62 10.61 12.93 0.54
CA SER A 62 9.20 12.68 0.83
C SER A 62 8.31 12.99 -0.38
N GLU A 63 8.69 13.95 -1.21
CA GLU A 63 7.98 14.25 -2.47
C GLU A 63 8.00 13.04 -3.42
N VAL A 64 9.16 12.39 -3.58
CA VAL A 64 9.28 11.18 -4.40
C VAL A 64 8.42 10.05 -3.84
N ALA A 65 8.45 9.85 -2.52
CA ALA A 65 7.64 8.83 -1.87
C ALA A 65 6.13 9.09 -2.00
N ALA A 66 5.70 10.35 -1.85
CA ALA A 66 4.32 10.75 -2.06
C ALA A 66 3.87 10.45 -3.50
N GLY A 67 4.71 10.75 -4.50
CA GLY A 67 4.41 10.41 -5.90
C GLY A 67 4.16 8.92 -6.12
N ILE A 68 5.00 8.05 -5.54
CA ILE A 68 4.84 6.59 -5.62
C ILE A 68 3.55 6.14 -4.90
N PHE A 69 3.35 6.59 -3.66
CA PHE A 69 2.15 6.23 -2.89
C PHE A 69 0.87 6.70 -3.56
N ASN A 70 0.84 7.93 -4.06
CA ASN A 70 -0.34 8.51 -4.71
C ASN A 70 -0.70 7.75 -5.99
N HIS A 71 0.29 7.35 -6.78
CA HIS A 71 0.05 6.54 -7.96
C HIS A 71 -0.66 5.23 -7.62
N TYR A 72 -0.14 4.48 -6.64
CA TYR A 72 -0.74 3.19 -6.26
C TYR A 72 -2.03 3.33 -5.46
N TYR A 73 -2.26 4.47 -4.82
CA TYR A 73 -3.55 4.79 -4.23
C TYR A 73 -4.63 4.90 -5.32
N GLU A 74 -4.34 5.60 -6.42
CA GLU A 74 -5.22 5.70 -7.58
C GLU A 74 -5.36 4.37 -8.32
N GLU A 75 -4.26 3.62 -8.48
CA GLU A 75 -4.29 2.30 -9.11
C GLU A 75 -5.10 1.28 -8.29
N ALA A 76 -5.15 1.42 -6.96
CA ALA A 76 -6.05 0.66 -6.10
C ALA A 76 -7.54 1.03 -6.27
N GLY A 77 -7.85 2.03 -7.10
CA GLY A 77 -9.20 2.47 -7.43
C GLY A 77 -9.74 3.58 -6.54
N TYR A 78 -8.87 4.26 -5.78
CA TYR A 78 -9.23 5.30 -4.83
C TYR A 78 -8.86 6.69 -5.36
N SER A 79 -9.71 7.69 -5.15
CA SER A 79 -9.45 9.04 -5.68
C SER A 79 -8.64 9.84 -4.67
N LEU A 80 -7.49 10.40 -5.05
CA LEU A 80 -6.72 11.27 -4.14
C LEU A 80 -7.55 12.40 -3.54
N SER A 81 -8.56 12.88 -4.26
CA SER A 81 -9.48 13.92 -3.79
C SER A 81 -10.31 13.55 -2.54
N GLU A 82 -10.32 12.28 -2.14
CA GLU A 82 -11.00 11.84 -0.91
C GLU A 82 -10.12 12.02 0.34
N LEU A 83 -8.80 12.14 0.16
CA LEU A 83 -7.85 12.38 1.23
C LEU A 83 -7.82 13.86 1.62
N SER A 84 -7.79 14.13 2.92
CA SER A 84 -7.45 15.45 3.43
C SER A 84 -6.04 15.83 2.97
N GLY A 85 -5.93 16.86 2.15
CA GLY A 85 -4.66 17.27 1.52
C GLY A 85 -4.39 16.68 0.13
N ASN A 86 -5.32 15.89 -0.42
CA ASN A 86 -5.23 15.29 -1.77
C ASN A 86 -3.98 14.43 -2.02
N SER A 87 -3.41 13.84 -0.96
CA SER A 87 -2.18 13.05 -1.03
C SER A 87 -2.10 12.08 0.14
N VAL A 88 -1.50 10.92 -0.09
CA VAL A 88 -0.97 10.06 0.97
C VAL A 88 0.22 10.80 1.61
N ILE A 89 0.33 10.74 2.93
CA ILE A 89 1.39 11.39 3.71
C ILE A 89 2.55 10.40 3.91
N PRO A 90 3.74 10.63 3.34
CA PRO A 90 4.90 9.79 3.59
C PRO A 90 5.45 10.06 4.99
N GLN A 91 5.34 9.08 5.88
CA GLN A 91 5.90 9.16 7.23
C GLN A 91 7.39 8.83 7.22
N ILE A 92 8.16 9.60 7.97
CA ILE A 92 9.59 9.36 8.20
C ILE A 92 9.72 8.70 9.57
N LYS A 93 10.47 7.60 9.65
CA LYS A 93 10.79 6.92 10.91
C LYS A 93 11.31 7.93 11.93
N GLY A 94 10.67 8.01 13.10
CA GLY A 94 11.04 8.94 14.17
C GLY A 94 10.25 10.25 14.25
N ASN A 95 9.26 10.48 13.37
CA ASN A 95 8.27 11.55 13.61
C ASN A 95 7.30 11.22 14.75
N GLU A 96 7.10 9.93 15.05
CA GLU A 96 6.36 9.45 16.21
C GLU A 96 7.18 8.30 16.85
N GLU A 97 7.53 8.38 18.14
CA GLU A 97 8.52 7.49 18.81
C GLU A 97 8.09 6.01 18.92
N THR A 98 6.88 5.65 18.50
CA THR A 98 6.27 4.33 18.74
C THR A 98 5.61 3.71 17.50
N TRP A 99 5.89 4.24 16.31
CA TRP A 99 5.25 3.76 15.10
C TRP A 99 5.90 2.48 14.57
N GLU A 100 5.10 1.40 14.45
CA GLU A 100 5.52 0.09 13.94
C GLU A 100 4.77 -0.32 12.65
N ASP A 101 3.68 0.37 12.32
CA ASP A 101 2.78 0.01 11.22
C ASP A 101 3.28 0.49 9.85
N ILE A 102 2.97 -0.27 8.78
CA ILE A 102 3.33 0.11 7.41
C ILE A 102 2.52 1.33 6.93
N GLY A 103 1.26 1.42 7.35
CA GLY A 103 0.35 2.52 7.08
C GLY A 103 -0.54 2.83 8.27
N GLU A 104 -1.21 3.97 8.23
CA GLU A 104 -2.22 4.34 9.21
C GLU A 104 -3.29 5.23 8.57
N THR A 105 -4.53 4.99 8.99
CA THR A 105 -5.69 5.79 8.64
C THR A 105 -6.14 6.64 9.84
N LYS A 106 -6.02 7.96 9.72
CA LYS A 106 -6.58 8.92 10.70
C LYS A 106 -7.91 9.46 10.18
N TYR A 107 -8.98 9.38 10.99
CA TYR A 107 -10.35 9.75 10.59
C TYR A 107 -10.99 10.76 11.56
N GLY A 108 -11.50 11.86 11.01
CA GLY A 108 -12.36 12.82 11.72
C GLY A 108 -11.69 13.70 12.79
N PRO A 109 -12.50 14.47 13.54
CA PRO A 109 -12.03 15.56 14.43
C PRO A 109 -11.03 15.22 15.52
N ILE A 110 -10.91 13.96 15.96
CA ILE A 110 -9.90 13.59 16.96
C ILE A 110 -8.46 13.72 16.43
N TRP A 111 -8.31 13.84 15.11
CA TRP A 111 -7.05 14.01 14.39
C TRP A 111 -6.95 15.37 13.70
N ASP A 112 -7.67 16.38 14.19
CA ASP A 112 -7.73 17.74 13.61
C ASP A 112 -8.28 17.79 12.17
N LEU A 113 -9.10 16.80 11.77
CA LEU A 113 -9.79 16.72 10.48
C LEU A 113 -11.25 17.15 10.60
N LYS A 114 -11.90 17.58 9.50
CA LYS A 114 -13.34 17.85 9.56
C LYS A 114 -14.14 16.54 9.70
N PRO A 115 -15.39 16.58 10.21
CA PRO A 115 -16.25 15.40 10.24
C PRO A 115 -16.37 14.74 8.86
N GLY A 116 -16.04 13.44 8.79
CA GLY A 116 -16.07 12.66 7.55
C GLY A 116 -14.81 12.77 6.68
N GLU A 117 -13.87 13.66 7.01
CA GLU A 117 -12.55 13.69 6.37
C GLU A 117 -11.63 12.65 7.00
N PHE A 118 -10.70 12.14 6.20
CA PHE A 118 -9.66 11.22 6.63
C PHE A 118 -8.36 11.51 5.90
N GLN A 119 -7.27 11.04 6.47
CA GLN A 119 -5.95 11.05 5.86
C GLN A 119 -5.35 9.65 6.00
N ILE A 120 -4.53 9.28 5.04
CA ILE A 120 -3.76 8.03 5.07
C ILE A 120 -2.30 8.41 5.02
N SER A 121 -1.52 7.78 5.88
CA SER A 121 -0.08 7.93 5.91
C SER A 121 0.60 6.58 5.80
N ALA A 122 1.78 6.54 5.20
CA ALA A 122 2.52 5.31 4.95
C ALA A 122 4.00 5.52 5.20
N GLU A 123 4.67 4.53 5.77
CA GLU A 123 6.06 4.63 6.13
C GLU A 123 6.96 4.64 4.90
N LYS A 124 7.57 5.80 4.64
CA LYS A 124 8.48 6.00 3.51
C LYS A 124 9.60 4.98 3.51
N HIS A 125 10.16 4.67 4.68
CA HIS A 125 11.32 3.79 4.80
C HIS A 125 11.03 2.31 4.46
N LYS A 126 9.76 1.92 4.34
CA LYS A 126 9.36 0.58 3.90
C LYS A 126 9.48 0.42 2.38
N ILE A 127 9.55 1.51 1.62
CA ILE A 127 9.77 1.51 0.16
C ILE A 127 11.11 0.84 -0.17
N GLY A 128 11.07 -0.17 -1.04
CA GLY A 128 12.23 -0.96 -1.45
C GLY A 128 12.67 -2.04 -0.46
N GLY A 129 12.03 -2.09 0.72
CA GLY A 129 12.24 -3.11 1.74
C GLY A 129 11.03 -4.03 1.89
N THR A 130 9.98 -3.55 2.55
CA THR A 130 8.71 -4.28 2.72
C THR A 130 7.74 -4.03 1.57
N LEU A 131 7.76 -2.82 0.99
CA LEU A 131 6.96 -2.45 -0.18
C LEU A 131 7.87 -2.52 -1.41
N VAL A 132 7.72 -3.57 -2.21
CA VAL A 132 8.66 -3.90 -3.29
C VAL A 132 7.97 -3.94 -4.65
N THR A 133 6.80 -4.57 -4.69
CA THR A 133 5.98 -4.76 -5.89
C THR A 133 4.81 -3.79 -5.89
N LYS A 134 4.24 -3.47 -7.05
CA LYS A 134 3.01 -2.66 -7.12
C LYS A 134 1.88 -3.23 -6.24
N TYR A 135 1.80 -4.56 -6.15
CA TYR A 135 0.76 -5.25 -5.41
C TYR A 135 0.87 -5.03 -3.92
N ASP A 136 2.08 -4.87 -3.38
CA ASP A 136 2.30 -4.52 -1.97
C ASP A 136 1.65 -3.17 -1.64
N TYR A 137 1.85 -2.17 -2.50
CA TYR A 137 1.26 -0.84 -2.33
C TYR A 137 -0.26 -0.86 -2.49
N ILE A 138 -0.77 -1.52 -3.53
CA ILE A 138 -2.22 -1.65 -3.74
C ILE A 138 -2.86 -2.35 -2.54
N ASN A 139 -2.25 -3.44 -2.06
CA ASN A 139 -2.78 -4.21 -0.93
C ASN A 139 -2.70 -3.42 0.38
N LEU A 140 -1.67 -2.59 0.59
CA LEU A 140 -1.64 -1.61 1.69
C LEU A 140 -2.86 -0.68 1.63
N PHE A 141 -3.18 -0.08 0.49
CA PHE A 141 -4.32 0.84 0.41
C PHE A 141 -5.69 0.15 0.47
N VAL A 142 -5.77 -1.12 0.08
CA VAL A 142 -6.95 -1.96 0.35
C VAL A 142 -7.17 -2.14 1.86
N HIS A 143 -6.11 -2.22 2.65
CA HIS A 143 -6.20 -2.24 4.12
C HIS A 143 -6.69 -0.90 4.66
N GLU A 144 -5.89 0.15 4.41
CA GLU A 144 -6.08 1.47 5.00
C GLU A 144 -7.40 2.09 4.55
N ARG A 145 -7.52 2.30 3.24
CA ARG A 145 -8.70 2.90 2.65
C ARG A 145 -9.82 1.87 2.60
N GLY A 146 -9.57 0.73 1.97
CA GLY A 146 -10.64 -0.24 1.65
C GLY A 146 -11.38 -0.74 2.89
N ALA A 147 -10.67 -0.96 4.00
CA ALA A 147 -11.26 -1.49 5.22
C ALA A 147 -11.42 -0.44 6.33
N HIS A 148 -10.34 0.18 6.83
CA HIS A 148 -10.48 1.06 8.01
C HIS A 148 -11.41 2.24 7.76
N VAL A 149 -11.28 2.91 6.61
CA VAL A 149 -12.19 4.02 6.25
C VAL A 149 -13.64 3.56 6.16
N GLU A 150 -13.89 2.38 5.60
CA GLU A 150 -15.26 1.84 5.48
C GLU A 150 -15.83 1.40 6.84
N ASP A 151 -15.00 0.89 7.76
CA ASP A 151 -15.40 0.64 9.14
C ASP A 151 -15.74 1.94 9.89
N PHE A 152 -14.94 3.00 9.70
CA PHE A 152 -15.23 4.33 10.26
C PHE A 152 -16.58 4.85 9.74
N LYS A 153 -16.79 4.85 8.43
CA LYS A 153 -18.05 5.27 7.79
C LYS A 153 -19.23 4.42 8.23
N GLY A 154 -19.04 3.10 8.35
CA GLY A 154 -20.03 2.15 8.81
C GLY A 154 -20.50 2.43 10.23
N ASN A 155 -19.56 2.70 11.15
CA ASN A 155 -19.87 3.11 12.51
C ASN A 155 -20.66 4.44 12.53
N VAL A 156 -20.23 5.46 11.77
CA VAL A 156 -20.98 6.75 11.68
C VAL A 156 -22.41 6.52 11.21
N LYS A 157 -22.59 5.73 10.13
CA LYS A 157 -23.91 5.44 9.57
C LYS A 157 -24.83 4.71 10.56
N ALA A 158 -24.24 3.87 11.41
CA ALA A 158 -24.97 3.14 12.46
C ALA A 158 -25.23 3.96 13.73
N GLY A 159 -24.79 5.23 13.79
CA GLY A 159 -24.88 6.05 15.01
C GLY A 159 -23.95 5.59 16.13
N LEU A 160 -22.92 4.82 15.80
CA LEU A 160 -21.89 4.35 16.73
C LEU A 160 -20.72 5.34 16.76
N ASN A 161 -19.90 5.24 17.80
CA ASN A 161 -18.67 6.01 17.86
C ASN A 161 -17.72 5.51 16.74
N PRO A 162 -17.28 6.39 15.81
CA PRO A 162 -16.41 5.98 14.73
C PRO A 162 -15.03 5.54 15.21
N TYR A 163 -14.52 6.08 16.32
CA TYR A 163 -13.11 5.96 16.70
C TYR A 163 -12.77 4.65 17.42
N PHE A 164 -11.46 4.37 17.53
CA PHE A 164 -10.93 3.32 18.41
C PHE A 164 -11.18 3.69 19.87
N ASN A 165 -12.19 3.10 20.51
CA ASN A 165 -12.49 3.40 21.92
C ASN A 165 -12.07 2.29 22.86
N SER A 166 -11.62 1.15 22.30
CA SER A 166 -11.20 -0.02 23.05
C SER A 166 -10.27 -0.90 22.22
N THR A 167 -9.44 -1.70 22.89
CA THR A 167 -8.62 -2.75 22.25
C THR A 167 -9.46 -3.72 21.42
N ARG A 168 -10.70 -3.98 21.83
CA ARG A 168 -11.64 -4.82 21.09
C ARG A 168 -12.01 -4.21 19.73
N ASP A 169 -12.19 -2.88 19.67
CA ASP A 169 -12.50 -2.19 18.42
C ASP A 169 -11.31 -2.22 17.47
N ILE A 170 -10.10 -2.01 17.99
CA ILE A 170 -8.85 -2.15 17.23
C ILE A 170 -8.76 -3.55 16.62
N SER A 171 -8.83 -4.61 17.43
CA SER A 171 -8.76 -5.99 16.90
C SER A 171 -9.87 -6.32 15.90
N ARG A 172 -11.05 -5.71 16.02
CA ARG A 172 -12.14 -5.90 15.04
C ARG A 172 -11.80 -5.29 13.69
N PHE A 173 -11.33 -4.03 13.68
CA PHE A 173 -10.97 -3.31 12.47
C PHE A 173 -9.80 -4.00 11.76
N GLU A 174 -8.74 -4.34 12.50
CA GLU A 174 -7.58 -5.06 11.96
C GLU A 174 -7.97 -6.41 11.35
N ARG A 175 -8.81 -7.19 12.04
CA ARG A 175 -9.31 -8.45 11.50
C ARG A 175 -10.12 -8.26 10.21
N ASN A 176 -10.91 -7.19 10.12
CA ASN A 176 -11.66 -6.89 8.89
C ASN A 176 -10.71 -6.50 7.76
N ALA A 177 -9.73 -5.65 8.06
CA ALA A 177 -8.73 -5.17 7.11
C ALA A 177 -7.86 -6.29 6.54
N ILE A 178 -7.36 -7.20 7.39
CA ILE A 178 -6.61 -8.38 6.94
C ILE A 178 -7.48 -9.28 6.05
N ARG A 179 -8.74 -9.52 6.43
CA ARG A 179 -9.66 -10.32 5.60
C ARG A 179 -9.87 -9.69 4.22
N MET A 180 -10.06 -8.38 4.17
CA MET A 180 -10.23 -7.65 2.92
C MET A 180 -8.96 -7.68 2.06
N GLN A 181 -7.79 -7.47 2.67
CA GLN A 181 -6.49 -7.59 2.01
C GLN A 181 -6.27 -8.95 1.36
N VAL A 182 -6.45 -10.03 2.12
CA VAL A 182 -6.17 -11.40 1.66
C VAL A 182 -7.18 -11.89 0.62
N ALA A 183 -8.41 -11.37 0.66
CA ALA A 183 -9.45 -11.65 -0.33
C ALA A 183 -9.31 -10.82 -1.63
N HIS A 184 -8.54 -9.73 -1.61
CA HIS A 184 -8.40 -8.84 -2.76
C HIS A 184 -7.52 -9.47 -3.86
N PRO A 185 -7.82 -9.26 -5.16
CA PRO A 185 -7.03 -9.83 -6.27
C PRO A 185 -5.53 -9.50 -6.23
N SER A 186 -5.17 -8.32 -5.70
CA SER A 186 -3.75 -7.92 -5.57
C SER A 186 -2.95 -8.84 -4.65
N TRP A 187 -3.60 -9.54 -3.69
CA TRP A 187 -2.88 -10.41 -2.77
C TRP A 187 -2.07 -11.47 -3.51
N GLY A 188 -2.59 -12.03 -4.61
CA GLY A 188 -1.88 -13.04 -5.40
C GLY A 188 -0.51 -12.60 -5.91
N GLY A 189 -0.31 -11.29 -6.09
CA GLY A 189 0.93 -10.67 -6.55
C GLY A 189 1.79 -10.03 -5.45
N THR A 190 1.34 -9.98 -4.19
CA THR A 190 2.16 -9.39 -3.11
C THR A 190 3.45 -10.16 -2.87
N SER A 191 4.50 -9.43 -2.54
CA SER A 191 5.83 -9.97 -2.25
C SER A 191 5.83 -10.79 -0.96
N LYS A 192 6.74 -11.75 -0.88
CA LYS A 192 6.89 -12.57 0.33
C LYS A 192 7.16 -11.73 1.58
N VAL A 193 7.95 -10.66 1.45
CA VAL A 193 8.32 -9.79 2.58
C VAL A 193 7.09 -9.05 3.12
N PHE A 194 6.25 -8.50 2.24
CA PHE A 194 4.99 -7.88 2.64
C PHE A 194 4.05 -8.90 3.29
N ARG A 195 3.86 -10.06 2.65
CA ARG A 195 2.98 -11.13 3.17
C ARG A 195 3.38 -11.58 4.56
N SER A 196 4.67 -11.74 4.84
CA SER A 196 5.14 -12.16 6.15
C SER A 196 4.72 -11.20 7.27
N VAL A 197 4.69 -9.88 7.01
CA VAL A 197 4.20 -8.90 8.00
C VAL A 197 2.71 -9.07 8.24
N ILE A 198 1.91 -9.23 7.18
CA ILE A 198 0.46 -9.43 7.29
C ILE A 198 0.12 -10.75 7.98
N GLU A 199 0.86 -11.82 7.67
CA GLU A 199 0.71 -13.13 8.30
C GLU A 199 1.05 -13.06 9.80
N GLU A 200 2.14 -12.39 10.20
CA GLU A 200 2.50 -12.17 11.60
C GLU A 200 1.39 -11.45 12.36
N ASN A 201 0.90 -10.33 11.83
CA ASN A 201 -0.24 -9.61 12.41
C ASN A 201 -1.50 -10.50 12.49
N ALA A 202 -1.74 -11.35 11.50
CA ALA A 202 -2.85 -12.28 11.50
C ALA A 202 -2.71 -13.34 12.61
N PHE A 203 -1.50 -13.87 12.86
CA PHE A 203 -1.26 -14.85 13.93
C PHE A 203 -1.58 -14.29 15.31
N ASP A 204 -1.31 -13.00 15.54
CA ASP A 204 -1.63 -12.34 16.80
C ASP A 204 -3.13 -12.06 16.95
N LEU A 205 -3.79 -11.76 15.82
CA LEU A 205 -5.16 -11.32 15.82
C LEU A 205 -6.17 -12.46 15.76
N PHE A 206 -5.91 -13.56 15.07
CA PHE A 206 -6.88 -14.63 14.79
C PHE A 206 -6.61 -15.93 15.56
N LYS A 207 -7.67 -16.69 15.84
CA LYS A 207 -7.49 -18.05 16.39
C LYS A 207 -6.89 -18.97 15.33
N PRO A 208 -6.15 -20.03 15.72
CA PRO A 208 -5.53 -20.95 14.76
C PRO A 208 -6.48 -21.57 13.73
N ASN A 209 -7.73 -21.84 14.12
CA ASN A 209 -8.75 -22.38 13.23
C ASN A 209 -9.35 -21.35 12.26
N GLU A 210 -9.23 -20.05 12.54
CA GLU A 210 -9.64 -18.98 11.64
C GLU A 210 -8.56 -18.70 10.58
N LEU A 211 -7.29 -18.94 10.90
CA LEU A 211 -6.16 -18.70 9.99
C LEU A 211 -6.18 -19.62 8.77
N SER A 212 -6.55 -20.89 8.96
CA SER A 212 -6.73 -21.80 7.82
C SER A 212 -7.78 -21.26 6.86
N ASP A 213 -8.89 -20.71 7.36
CA ASP A 213 -9.97 -20.21 6.50
C ASP A 213 -9.56 -18.94 5.75
N ILE A 214 -8.77 -18.07 6.38
CA ILE A 214 -8.29 -16.81 5.77
C ILE A 214 -7.32 -17.10 4.62
N PHE A 215 -6.36 -18.00 4.83
CA PHE A 215 -5.29 -18.25 3.86
C PHE A 215 -5.53 -19.47 2.93
N SER A 216 -6.51 -20.33 3.21
CA SER A 216 -6.81 -21.53 2.38
C SER A 216 -7.48 -21.21 1.05
N THR A 217 -8.09 -20.03 0.90
CA THR A 217 -8.80 -19.62 -0.32
C THR A 217 -7.90 -19.45 -1.55
N GLN A 218 -6.59 -19.67 -1.42
CA GLN A 218 -5.59 -19.37 -2.46
C GLN A 218 -4.95 -20.58 -3.14
N TYR A 219 -5.32 -21.80 -2.74
CA TYR A 219 -4.84 -23.00 -3.44
C TYR A 219 -5.79 -23.54 -4.53
N ILE A 220 -6.90 -22.85 -4.81
CA ILE A 220 -7.95 -23.35 -5.72
C ILE A 220 -7.81 -22.85 -7.17
N PHE A 221 -6.98 -21.85 -7.44
CA PHE A 221 -6.63 -21.47 -8.82
C PHE A 221 -5.16 -21.79 -9.11
N LYS A 222 -4.90 -23.07 -9.38
CA LYS A 222 -3.72 -23.53 -10.13
C LYS A 222 -4.07 -23.69 -11.61
#